data_AF-B6T3D8-F1
#
_entry.id   AF-B6T3D8-F1
#
_cell.length_a   1.000
_cell.length_b   1.000
_cell.length_c   1.000
_cell.angle_alpha   90.00
_cell.angle_beta   90.00
_cell.angle_gamma   90.00
#
_symmetry.space_group_name_H-M   'P 1'
#
loop_
_entity.id
_entity.type
_entity.pdbx_description
1 polymer ?
#
loop_
_entity_poly.entity_id
_entity_poly.type
_entity_poly.pdbx_seq_one_letter_code
_entity_poly.pdbx_strand_id
1 'polypeptide(L)'
;MAMAFAAASAWSLSLTAFSLPLPQSLRPKPSQLLHGATSSFPRPRRCGWGAVVRCAKRTGKQRYPSEKKRLNRRKQELLRQAAPEEGSKGRESGYWRLSKLAVPARDDPGKDFTGISLPLLQAIAKAIKFPVPSMLPDEAFTVIRKSFDARKVLKEPQFTYIVDMDVKKILNIEPRAWDFIARLEPKLGVVEYMTEEKLAVDLVSMLNVSSKGSNNVLGIRDTHSGMIYRQQKKPRVAVIGSGPSGLFASLVLGELGAEVTLLERGQPVEQRGRDIGALAVRRILQPESNFCFGEGGAGTWSDGKLMTRIGKNTDGVQAVRIFLTYIDLFP
;
A
#
# COMPACT_ATOMS: atom_id res chain seq x y z
N MET A 1 11.31 51.06 8.57
CA MET A 1 12.59 50.33 8.76
C MET A 1 12.85 49.55 7.48
N ALA A 2 13.93 49.91 6.77
CA ALA A 2 14.63 49.31 5.61
C ALA A 2 14.01 48.06 4.91
N MET A 3 13.77 48.10 3.58
CA MET A 3 14.65 47.57 2.49
C MET A 3 14.99 46.09 2.65
N ALA A 4 14.85 45.15 1.71
CA ALA A 4 14.84 45.18 0.25
C ALA A 4 14.22 43.88 -0.32
N PHE A 5 13.63 43.93 -1.52
CA PHE A 5 13.41 42.73 -2.35
C PHE A 5 14.28 42.85 -3.59
N ALA A 6 15.18 41.88 -3.74
CA ALA A 6 16.14 41.79 -4.83
C ALA A 6 15.46 41.39 -6.15
N ALA A 7 15.89 42.04 -7.22
CA ALA A 7 15.55 41.72 -8.60
C ALA A 7 16.13 40.36 -9.01
N ALA A 8 15.32 39.54 -9.69
CA ALA A 8 15.79 38.39 -10.46
C ALA A 8 15.13 38.38 -11.84
N SER A 9 15.94 38.83 -12.80
CA SER A 9 15.95 38.59 -14.25
C SER A 9 14.79 37.83 -14.90
N ALA A 10 14.13 38.53 -15.82
CA ALA A 10 13.30 37.99 -16.88
C ALA A 10 14.10 37.04 -17.79
N TRP A 11 13.64 35.81 -17.94
CA TRP A 11 14.02 34.92 -19.02
C TRP A 11 12.78 34.71 -19.89
N SER A 12 12.70 35.48 -20.98
CA SER A 12 11.69 35.31 -22.01
C SER A 12 11.97 34.02 -22.79
N LEU A 13 11.21 32.97 -22.52
CA LEU A 13 11.15 31.81 -23.41
C LEU A 13 10.08 32.07 -24.46
N SER A 14 10.57 32.35 -25.67
CA SER A 14 9.78 32.43 -26.91
C SER A 14 9.05 31.11 -27.14
N LEU A 15 7.71 31.15 -27.08
CA LEU A 15 6.86 30.04 -27.50
C LEU A 15 6.86 30.00 -29.04
N THR A 16 7.63 29.09 -29.63
CA THR A 16 7.45 28.73 -31.03
C THR A 16 6.13 27.96 -31.17
N ALA A 17 5.16 28.57 -31.84
CA ALA A 17 3.88 27.95 -32.16
C ALA A 17 4.09 26.75 -33.10
N PHE A 18 3.88 25.53 -32.59
CA PHE A 18 3.74 24.35 -33.42
C PHE A 18 2.31 24.33 -34.00
N SER A 19 2.20 24.62 -35.29
CA SER A 19 0.96 24.47 -36.06
C SER A 19 0.69 22.97 -36.28
N LEU A 20 -0.40 22.46 -35.71
CA LEU A 20 -0.98 21.18 -36.09
C LEU A 20 -1.85 21.37 -37.34
N PRO A 21 -1.80 20.46 -38.34
CA PRO A 21 -2.66 20.57 -39.51
C PRO A 21 -4.13 20.26 -39.15
N LEU A 22 -5.05 21.00 -39.79
CA LEU A 22 -6.50 20.86 -39.64
C LEU A 22 -6.99 19.43 -39.97
N PRO A 23 -8.01 18.92 -39.26
CA PRO A 23 -8.59 17.62 -39.56
C PRO A 23 -9.40 17.67 -40.88
N GLN A 24 -9.09 16.76 -41.80
CA GLN A 24 -9.86 16.57 -43.02
C GLN A 24 -11.22 15.92 -42.73
N SER A 25 -12.27 16.57 -43.22
CA SER A 25 -13.67 16.13 -43.19
C SER A 25 -13.87 14.85 -43.99
N LEU A 26 -14.28 13.76 -43.32
CA LEU A 26 -14.78 12.55 -43.98
C LEU A 26 -16.27 12.73 -44.31
N ARG A 27 -16.59 12.90 -45.59
CA ARG A 27 -17.97 12.87 -46.11
C ARG A 27 -18.51 11.42 -46.11
N PRO A 28 -19.80 11.20 -45.81
CA PRO A 28 -20.41 9.88 -45.94
C PRO A 28 -20.90 9.67 -47.38
N LYS A 29 -20.75 8.45 -47.92
CA LYS A 29 -21.40 7.99 -49.16
C LYS A 29 -21.81 6.51 -49.02
N PRO A 30 -22.78 6.05 -49.83
CA PRO A 30 -24.06 5.56 -49.31
C PRO A 30 -24.20 4.03 -49.29
N SER A 31 -25.27 3.60 -48.63
CA SER A 31 -25.84 2.25 -48.55
C SER A 31 -25.90 1.49 -49.89
N GLN A 32 -25.45 0.23 -49.88
CA GLN A 32 -25.93 -0.81 -50.79
C GLN A 32 -26.20 -2.11 -50.02
N LEU A 33 -27.30 -2.77 -50.42
CA LEU A 33 -27.97 -3.92 -49.83
C LEU A 33 -27.29 -5.26 -50.15
N LEU A 34 -27.37 -6.18 -49.16
CA LEU A 34 -27.51 -7.65 -49.22
C LEU A 34 -26.77 -8.47 -50.29
N HIS A 35 -25.93 -9.40 -49.84
CA HIS A 35 -26.13 -10.85 -50.05
C HIS A 35 -25.22 -11.70 -49.14
N GLY A 36 -25.75 -12.82 -48.66
CA GLY A 36 -25.07 -13.73 -47.73
C GLY A 36 -23.95 -14.53 -48.39
N ALA A 37 -22.84 -14.66 -47.67
CA ALA A 37 -21.85 -15.69 -47.89
C ALA A 37 -21.27 -16.09 -46.51
N THR A 38 -21.55 -17.32 -46.12
CA THR A 38 -20.94 -18.01 -44.98
C THR A 38 -19.44 -18.12 -45.22
N SER A 39 -18.64 -17.31 -44.50
CA SER A 39 -17.19 -17.48 -44.43
C SER A 39 -16.79 -17.80 -43.00
N SER A 40 -16.11 -18.93 -42.86
CA SER A 40 -15.57 -19.45 -41.62
C SER A 40 -14.54 -18.49 -41.02
N PHE A 41 -14.74 -18.06 -39.78
CA PHE A 41 -13.72 -17.34 -39.02
C PHE A 41 -12.39 -18.13 -39.00
N PRO A 42 -11.24 -17.51 -39.34
CA PRO A 42 -9.96 -18.17 -39.20
C PRO A 42 -9.67 -18.39 -37.71
N ARG A 43 -9.49 -19.66 -37.32
CA ARG A 43 -9.02 -20.03 -35.98
C ARG A 43 -7.66 -19.35 -35.72
N PRO A 44 -7.42 -18.76 -34.55
CA PRO A 44 -6.10 -18.23 -34.23
C PRO A 44 -5.09 -19.38 -34.21
N ARG A 45 -3.97 -19.18 -34.93
CA ARG A 45 -2.82 -20.08 -34.94
C ARG A 45 -2.35 -20.29 -33.50
N ARG A 46 -2.29 -21.55 -33.07
CA ARG A 46 -1.61 -21.94 -31.82
C ARG A 46 -0.13 -21.62 -31.96
N CYS A 47 0.30 -20.49 -31.41
CA CYS A 47 1.71 -20.28 -31.10
C CYS A 47 2.06 -21.19 -29.92
N GLY A 48 2.76 -22.28 -30.23
CA GLY A 48 3.28 -23.22 -29.25
C GLY A 48 4.46 -22.64 -28.51
N TRP A 49 4.21 -21.86 -27.47
CA TRP A 49 5.14 -21.63 -26.37
C TRP A 49 4.31 -21.69 -25.10
N GLY A 50 4.69 -22.59 -24.19
CA GLY A 50 3.99 -22.86 -22.94
C GLY A 50 3.97 -21.66 -22.01
N ALA A 51 3.10 -20.69 -22.28
CA ALA A 51 2.64 -19.76 -21.28
C ALA A 51 1.76 -20.56 -20.32
N VAL A 52 2.36 -21.10 -19.27
CA VAL A 52 1.61 -21.54 -18.10
C VAL A 52 0.83 -20.30 -17.66
N VAL A 53 -0.46 -20.27 -17.97
CA VAL A 53 -1.39 -19.34 -17.35
C VAL A 53 -1.27 -19.63 -15.86
N ARG A 54 -0.43 -18.87 -15.15
CA ARG A 54 -0.42 -18.83 -13.69
C ARG A 54 -1.68 -18.09 -13.28
N CYS A 55 -2.82 -18.73 -13.51
CA CYS A 55 -4.05 -18.37 -12.86
C CYS A 55 -3.75 -18.52 -11.38
N ALA A 56 -3.67 -17.39 -10.66
CA ALA A 56 -3.70 -17.41 -9.21
C ALA A 56 -4.95 -18.21 -8.84
N LYS A 57 -4.78 -19.47 -8.39
CA LYS A 57 -5.90 -20.30 -7.96
C LYS A 57 -6.63 -19.48 -6.90
N ARG A 58 -7.85 -19.04 -7.24
CA ARG A 58 -8.71 -18.29 -6.34
C ARG A 58 -9.04 -19.23 -5.19
N THR A 59 -8.24 -19.23 -4.12
CA THR A 59 -8.55 -19.97 -2.90
C THR A 59 -9.60 -19.18 -2.13
N GLY A 60 -10.78 -19.06 -2.73
CA GLY A 60 -11.98 -18.49 -2.12
C GLY A 60 -12.75 -19.57 -1.39
N LYS A 61 -12.90 -19.36 -0.08
CA LYS A 61 -13.83 -20.01 0.87
C LYS A 61 -13.87 -21.55 0.88
N GLN A 62 -13.29 -22.08 1.98
CA GLN A 62 -13.29 -23.46 2.50
C GLN A 62 -12.06 -24.31 2.14
N ARG A 63 -10.96 -24.08 2.87
CA ARG A 63 -10.00 -25.14 3.17
C ARG A 63 -10.62 -26.06 4.21
N TYR A 64 -10.45 -27.38 4.07
CA TYR A 64 -10.95 -28.33 5.08
C TYR A 64 -10.33 -28.02 6.46
N PRO A 65 -11.04 -28.27 7.58
CA PRO A 65 -10.49 -28.04 8.93
C PRO A 65 -9.10 -28.67 9.15
N SER A 66 -8.87 -29.85 8.57
CA SER A 66 -7.58 -30.55 8.59
C SER A 66 -6.48 -29.79 7.84
N GLU A 67 -6.76 -29.26 6.66
CA GLU A 67 -5.82 -28.43 5.88
C GLU A 67 -5.49 -27.13 6.62
N LYS A 68 -6.50 -26.46 7.20
CA LYS A 68 -6.31 -25.26 8.01
C LYS A 68 -5.40 -25.55 9.22
N LYS A 69 -5.59 -26.69 9.90
CA LYS A 69 -4.75 -27.13 11.02
C LYS A 69 -3.31 -27.41 10.57
N ARG A 70 -3.10 -28.11 9.45
CA ARG A 70 -1.77 -28.36 8.86
C ARG A 70 -1.04 -27.06 8.53
N LEU A 71 -1.73 -26.11 7.90
CA LEU A 71 -1.18 -24.81 7.56
C LEU A 71 -0.83 -23.98 8.79
N ASN A 72 -1.69 -23.99 9.81
CA ASN A 72 -1.38 -23.34 11.08
C ASN A 72 -0.15 -23.95 11.73
N ARG A 73 -0.01 -25.29 11.78
CA ARG A 73 1.21 -25.94 12.27
C ARG A 73 2.44 -25.49 11.50
N ARG A 74 2.39 -25.52 10.16
CA ARG A 74 3.48 -25.07 9.29
C ARG A 74 3.83 -23.60 9.52
N LYS A 75 2.83 -22.71 9.68
CA LYS A 75 3.07 -21.29 9.97
C LYS A 75 3.68 -21.11 11.37
N GLN A 76 3.25 -21.91 12.35
CA GLN A 76 3.80 -21.88 13.70
C GLN A 76 5.26 -22.31 13.72
N GLU A 77 5.58 -23.36 12.97
CA GLU A 77 6.94 -23.85 12.80
C GLU A 77 7.83 -22.82 12.11
N LEU A 78 7.35 -22.19 11.03
CA LEU A 78 8.06 -21.08 10.37
C LEU A 78 8.29 -19.89 11.31
N LEU A 79 7.31 -19.53 12.14
CA LEU A 79 7.48 -18.46 13.14
C LEU A 79 8.50 -18.83 14.22
N ARG A 80 8.54 -20.10 14.62
CA ARG A 80 9.55 -20.60 15.57
C ARG A 80 10.94 -20.60 14.96
N GLN A 81 11.07 -20.98 13.69
CA GLN A 81 12.33 -20.94 12.94
C GLN A 81 12.81 -19.51 12.67
N ALA A 82 11.89 -18.56 12.48
CA ALA A 82 12.20 -17.15 12.29
C ALA A 82 12.56 -16.44 13.62
N ALA A 83 12.08 -16.94 14.75
CA ALA A 83 12.47 -16.45 16.06
C ALA A 83 13.90 -16.92 16.38
N PRO A 84 14.82 -16.03 16.77
CA PRO A 84 16.16 -16.43 17.16
C PRO A 84 16.09 -17.33 18.40
N GLU A 85 17.05 -18.24 18.58
CA GLU A 85 17.08 -19.10 19.76
C GLU A 85 17.18 -18.29 21.06
N GLU A 86 16.66 -18.85 22.15
CA GLU A 86 16.71 -18.22 23.48
C GLU A 86 18.15 -17.83 23.83
N GLY A 87 18.38 -16.57 24.19
CA GLY A 87 19.70 -16.06 24.57
C GLY A 87 20.63 -15.64 23.41
N SER A 88 20.20 -15.71 22.15
CA SER A 88 21.01 -15.22 21.02
C SER A 88 20.90 -13.70 20.83
N LYS A 89 22.04 -13.04 20.51
CA LYS A 89 22.12 -11.59 20.21
C LYS A 89 21.15 -11.13 19.11
N GLY A 90 20.68 -12.04 18.25
CA GLY A 90 19.71 -11.74 17.20
C GLY A 90 18.34 -11.28 17.72
N ARG A 91 17.97 -11.59 18.98
CA ARG A 91 16.72 -11.08 19.58
C ARG A 91 16.78 -9.61 19.98
N GLU A 92 17.97 -9.02 20.05
CA GLU A 92 18.19 -7.62 20.45
C GLU A 92 17.75 -6.63 19.35
N SER A 93 17.60 -7.11 18.12
CA SER A 93 17.39 -6.28 16.94
C SER A 93 16.07 -6.51 16.19
N GLY A 94 15.14 -7.28 16.75
CA GLY A 94 13.89 -7.68 16.08
C GLY A 94 12.65 -6.90 16.50
N TYR A 95 11.55 -7.16 15.79
CA TYR A 95 10.24 -6.59 16.07
C TYR A 95 9.29 -7.68 16.56
N TRP A 96 8.46 -7.35 17.54
CA TRP A 96 7.43 -8.25 18.04
C TRP A 96 6.05 -7.66 17.81
N ARG A 97 5.17 -8.45 17.17
CA ARG A 97 3.78 -8.09 16.97
C ARG A 97 2.92 -8.69 18.08
N LEU A 98 2.41 -7.84 18.95
CA LEU A 98 1.46 -8.18 20.00
C LEU A 98 0.04 -8.02 19.47
N SER A 99 -0.76 -9.08 19.56
CA SER A 99 -2.13 -9.14 19.06
C SER A 99 -3.10 -9.48 20.18
N LYS A 100 -4.37 -9.10 20.00
CA LYS A 100 -5.45 -9.35 20.96
C LYS A 100 -5.28 -8.63 22.30
N LEU A 101 -4.62 -7.47 22.28
CA LEU A 101 -4.51 -6.60 23.44
C LEU A 101 -5.88 -5.95 23.69
N ALA A 102 -6.52 -6.29 24.80
CA ALA A 102 -7.86 -5.83 25.12
C ALA A 102 -7.80 -4.61 26.05
N VAL A 103 -8.46 -3.52 25.67
CA VAL A 103 -8.58 -2.28 26.45
C VAL A 103 -10.07 -1.97 26.61
N PRO A 104 -10.57 -1.75 27.85
CA PRO A 104 -11.96 -1.33 28.07
C PRO A 104 -12.27 -0.03 27.33
N ALA A 105 -13.46 0.06 26.72
CA ALA A 105 -13.84 1.23 25.93
C ALA A 105 -13.97 2.51 26.77
N ARG A 106 -14.20 2.39 28.08
CA ARG A 106 -14.25 3.52 29.03
C ARG A 106 -12.88 4.18 29.26
N ASP A 107 -11.80 3.40 29.18
CA ASP A 107 -10.44 3.85 29.47
C ASP A 107 -9.71 4.27 28.19
N ASP A 108 -10.34 4.03 27.03
CA ASP A 108 -9.77 4.27 25.73
C ASP A 108 -9.90 5.76 25.32
N PRO A 109 -8.85 6.40 24.77
CA PRO A 109 -8.87 7.82 24.41
C PRO A 109 -9.76 8.16 23.19
N GLY A 110 -10.41 7.16 22.58
CA GLY A 110 -11.36 7.37 21.49
C GLY A 110 -10.76 7.19 20.10
N LYS A 111 -11.55 7.50 19.08
CA LYS A 111 -11.24 7.18 17.67
C LYS A 111 -10.03 7.93 17.13
N ASP A 112 -9.88 9.19 17.50
CA ASP A 112 -8.94 10.11 16.85
C ASP A 112 -7.52 10.02 17.41
N PHE A 113 -7.35 9.33 18.54
CA PHE A 113 -6.04 9.10 19.14
C PHE A 113 -5.33 7.91 18.50
N THR A 114 -4.18 8.18 17.89
CA THR A 114 -3.35 7.22 17.16
C THR A 114 -2.10 6.76 17.92
N GLY A 115 -1.79 7.42 19.05
CA GLY A 115 -0.63 7.09 19.90
C GLY A 115 -0.88 5.91 20.84
N ILE A 116 -0.03 5.79 21.86
CA ILE A 116 -0.14 4.77 22.90
C ILE A 116 -0.76 5.39 24.15
N SER A 117 -1.86 4.83 24.61
CA SER A 117 -2.50 5.23 25.85
C SER A 117 -1.97 4.42 27.03
N LEU A 118 -2.04 4.97 28.24
CA LEU A 118 -1.64 4.25 29.45
C LEU A 118 -2.37 2.90 29.62
N PRO A 119 -3.69 2.76 29.36
CA PRO A 119 -4.37 1.47 29.41
C PRO A 119 -3.87 0.47 28.35
N LEU A 120 -3.48 0.96 27.17
CA LEU A 120 -2.84 0.11 26.16
C LEU A 120 -1.45 -0.35 26.64
N LEU A 121 -0.66 0.54 27.25
CA LEU A 121 0.65 0.21 27.82
C LEU A 121 0.54 -0.82 28.95
N GLN A 122 -0.49 -0.72 29.79
CA GLN A 122 -0.82 -1.74 30.79
C GLN A 122 -1.14 -3.10 30.15
N ALA A 123 -1.92 -3.11 29.07
CA ALA A 123 -2.23 -4.34 28.33
C ALA A 123 -0.97 -4.95 27.68
N ILE A 124 -0.07 -4.11 27.15
CA ILE A 124 1.23 -4.51 26.60
C ILE A 124 2.10 -5.12 27.69
N ALA A 125 2.29 -4.41 28.80
CA ALA A 125 3.09 -4.87 29.95
C ALA A 125 2.60 -6.23 30.45
N LYS A 126 1.28 -6.42 30.55
CA LYS A 126 0.67 -7.71 30.89
C LYS A 126 0.98 -8.80 29.86
N ALA A 127 0.99 -8.49 28.57
CA ALA A 127 1.31 -9.44 27.51
C ALA A 127 2.78 -9.88 27.55
N ILE A 128 3.71 -8.96 27.84
CA ILE A 128 5.14 -9.27 27.98
C ILE A 128 5.54 -9.70 29.40
N LYS A 129 4.60 -9.71 30.34
CA LYS A 129 4.80 -9.98 31.78
C LYS A 129 5.77 -8.99 32.47
N PHE A 130 5.81 -7.75 32.00
CA PHE A 130 6.62 -6.68 32.59
C PHE A 130 5.88 -6.04 33.77
N PRO A 131 6.53 -5.79 34.92
CA PRO A 131 5.85 -5.40 36.15
C PRO A 131 5.34 -3.96 36.18
N VAL A 132 6.05 -3.01 35.56
CA VAL A 132 5.76 -1.57 35.70
C VAL A 132 5.46 -0.96 34.33
N PRO A 133 4.17 -0.85 33.91
CA PRO A 133 3.83 -0.36 32.59
C PRO A 133 4.41 1.02 32.25
N SER A 134 4.48 1.93 33.22
CA SER A 134 4.95 3.31 33.03
C SER A 134 6.44 3.44 32.71
N MET A 135 7.23 2.39 32.90
CA MET A 135 8.66 2.39 32.55
C MET A 135 8.90 2.01 31.08
N LEU A 136 7.86 1.54 30.38
CA LEU A 136 8.00 1.19 28.97
C LEU A 136 7.91 2.46 28.11
N PRO A 137 8.88 2.70 27.21
CA PRO A 137 8.84 3.86 26.33
C PRO A 137 7.72 3.73 25.31
N ASP A 138 6.86 4.73 25.19
CA ASP A 138 5.79 4.77 24.21
C ASP A 138 6.31 4.85 22.77
N GLU A 139 7.42 5.56 22.54
CA GLU A 139 8.07 5.65 21.22
C GLU A 139 8.49 4.29 20.62
N ALA A 140 8.62 3.27 21.46
CA ALA A 140 9.03 1.93 21.03
C ALA A 140 7.88 1.07 20.51
N PHE A 141 6.62 1.53 20.62
CA PHE A 141 5.50 0.79 20.06
C PHE A 141 4.72 1.57 19.01
N THR A 142 4.12 0.83 18.08
CA THR A 142 3.35 1.40 16.97
C THR A 142 2.01 0.68 16.85
N VAL A 143 0.92 1.43 16.90
CA VAL A 143 -0.43 0.88 16.75
C VAL A 143 -0.73 0.57 15.28
N ILE A 144 -0.81 -0.72 14.96
CA ILE A 144 -1.10 -1.18 13.59
C ILE A 144 -2.59 -1.18 13.34
N ARG A 145 -3.36 -1.68 14.32
CA ARG A 145 -4.79 -1.87 14.21
C ARG A 145 -5.45 -1.68 15.56
N LYS A 146 -6.47 -0.84 15.56
CA LYS A 146 -7.50 -0.74 16.59
C LYS A 146 -8.80 -1.29 16.03
N SER A 147 -9.50 -2.11 16.78
CA SER A 147 -10.77 -2.69 16.34
C SER A 147 -11.73 -2.87 17.52
N PHE A 148 -13.02 -2.85 17.25
CA PHE A 148 -14.06 -2.99 18.27
C PHE A 148 -15.03 -4.08 17.84
N ASP A 149 -15.32 -5.05 18.73
CA ASP A 149 -16.26 -6.14 18.44
C ASP A 149 -17.66 -5.76 18.92
N ALA A 150 -18.43 -5.11 18.05
CA ALA A 150 -19.78 -4.61 18.35
C ALA A 150 -20.84 -5.70 18.58
N ARG A 151 -20.49 -7.00 18.46
CA ARG A 151 -21.44 -8.11 18.62
C ARG A 151 -21.58 -8.59 20.06
N LYS A 152 -20.62 -8.28 20.92
CA LYS A 152 -20.56 -8.81 22.30
C LYS A 152 -21.32 -7.90 23.26
N VAL A 153 -22.64 -7.84 23.11
CA VAL A 153 -23.51 -6.94 23.91
C VAL A 153 -23.49 -7.29 25.41
N LEU A 154 -23.31 -8.57 25.76
CA LEU A 154 -23.28 -9.04 27.16
C LEU A 154 -21.94 -8.83 27.88
N LYS A 155 -20.86 -8.51 27.15
CA LYS A 155 -19.53 -8.30 27.73
C LYS A 155 -19.23 -6.80 27.76
N GLU A 156 -18.44 -6.35 28.72
CA GLU A 156 -17.93 -4.97 28.72
C GLU A 156 -17.34 -4.64 27.33
N PRO A 157 -17.72 -3.50 26.74
CA PRO A 157 -17.22 -3.08 25.44
C PRO A 157 -15.72 -2.87 25.52
N GLN A 158 -14.97 -3.50 24.62
CA GLN A 158 -13.51 -3.49 24.63
C GLN A 158 -12.96 -3.27 23.22
N PHE A 159 -11.97 -2.38 23.12
CA PHE A 159 -11.12 -2.28 21.94
C PHE A 159 -10.08 -3.39 21.95
N THR A 160 -9.83 -3.95 20.78
CA THR A 160 -8.78 -4.93 20.53
C THR A 160 -7.71 -4.29 19.66
N TYR A 161 -6.50 -4.24 20.21
CA TYR A 161 -5.32 -3.66 19.59
C TYR A 161 -4.38 -4.73 19.02
N ILE A 162 -3.69 -4.33 17.95
CA ILE A 162 -2.50 -4.99 17.43
C ILE A 162 -1.40 -3.93 17.39
N VAL A 163 -0.29 -4.23 18.04
CA VAL A 163 0.82 -3.31 18.26
C VAL A 163 2.11 -3.98 17.83
N ASP A 164 2.95 -3.25 17.11
CA ASP A 164 4.34 -3.64 16.85
C ASP A 164 5.23 -3.03 17.92
N MET A 165 6.19 -3.83 18.40
CA MET A 165 7.16 -3.50 19.44
C MET A 165 8.57 -3.56 18.85
N ASP A 166 9.29 -2.45 18.91
CA ASP A 166 10.69 -2.35 18.53
C ASP A 166 11.59 -2.64 19.75
N VAL A 167 12.30 -3.77 19.71
CA VAL A 167 13.14 -4.19 20.83
C VAL A 167 14.33 -3.26 21.02
N LYS A 168 14.91 -2.72 19.94
CA LYS A 168 16.09 -1.84 20.05
C LYS A 168 15.76 -0.58 20.83
N LYS A 169 14.63 0.06 20.50
CA LYS A 169 14.16 1.26 21.20
C LYS A 169 13.88 1.01 22.67
N ILE A 170 13.28 -0.13 23.00
CA ILE A 170 13.04 -0.50 24.41
C ILE A 170 14.37 -0.68 25.14
N LEU A 171 15.29 -1.47 24.59
CA LEU A 171 16.56 -1.79 25.27
C LEU A 171 17.46 -0.57 25.45
N ASN A 172 17.38 0.41 24.56
CA ASN A 172 18.12 1.67 24.68
C ASN A 172 17.67 2.50 25.89
N ILE A 173 16.37 2.45 26.24
CA ILE A 173 15.79 3.26 27.31
C ILE A 173 15.72 2.46 28.62
N GLU A 174 15.22 1.22 28.57
CA GLU A 174 15.07 0.32 29.71
C GLU A 174 15.73 -1.04 29.42
N PRO A 175 17.05 -1.18 29.65
CA PRO A 175 17.77 -2.43 29.39
C PRO A 175 17.24 -3.63 30.19
N ARG A 176 16.65 -3.40 31.36
CA ARG A 176 16.10 -4.45 32.24
C ARG A 176 14.89 -5.16 31.62
N ALA A 177 14.25 -4.56 30.61
CA ALA A 177 13.18 -5.20 29.88
C ALA A 177 13.66 -6.46 29.11
N TRP A 178 14.98 -6.59 28.85
CA TRP A 178 15.56 -7.73 28.15
C TRP A 178 15.15 -9.06 28.73
N ASP A 179 15.17 -9.21 30.06
CA ASP A 179 14.82 -10.46 30.71
C ASP A 179 13.41 -10.95 30.33
N PHE A 180 12.48 -10.02 30.19
CA PHE A 180 11.10 -10.30 29.83
C PHE A 180 10.95 -10.60 28.34
N ILE A 181 11.63 -9.83 27.50
CA ILE A 181 11.63 -9.99 26.04
C ILE A 181 12.30 -11.30 25.62
N ALA A 182 13.42 -11.66 26.25
CA ALA A 182 14.15 -12.89 25.99
C ALA A 182 13.32 -14.15 26.30
N ARG A 183 12.37 -14.05 27.23
CA ARG A 183 11.43 -15.15 27.59
C ARG A 183 10.16 -15.18 26.72
N LEU A 184 10.01 -14.29 25.74
CA LEU A 184 8.84 -14.31 24.86
C LEU A 184 8.88 -15.50 23.91
N GLU A 185 7.76 -16.22 23.85
CA GLU A 185 7.57 -17.34 22.93
C GLU A 185 6.65 -16.92 21.77
N PRO A 186 7.04 -17.20 20.51
CA PRO A 186 6.18 -16.92 19.36
C PRO A 186 4.92 -17.82 19.39
N LYS A 187 3.76 -17.18 19.46
CA LYS A 187 2.42 -17.80 19.45
C LYS A 187 1.57 -17.15 18.36
N LEU A 188 1.16 -17.96 17.38
CA LEU A 188 0.36 -17.52 16.24
C LEU A 188 -0.83 -16.65 16.64
N GLY A 189 -0.89 -15.43 16.10
CA GLY A 189 -1.98 -14.48 16.33
C GLY A 189 -2.11 -13.98 17.76
N VAL A 190 -1.07 -14.09 18.58
CA VAL A 190 -0.97 -13.46 19.91
C VAL A 190 0.35 -12.73 20.04
N VAL A 191 1.47 -13.41 19.78
CA VAL A 191 2.83 -12.85 19.84
C VAL A 191 3.60 -13.40 18.64
N GLU A 192 3.85 -12.58 17.61
CA GLU A 192 4.59 -12.99 16.42
C GLU A 192 5.93 -12.25 16.35
N TYR A 193 7.03 -12.99 16.18
CA TYR A 193 8.35 -12.39 15.96
C TYR A 193 8.56 -12.06 14.48
N MET A 194 9.23 -10.93 14.23
CA MET A 194 9.56 -10.43 12.90
C MET A 194 11.02 -9.97 12.89
N THR A 195 11.79 -10.44 11.90
CA THR A 195 13.24 -10.19 11.80
C THR A 195 13.58 -8.76 11.39
N GLU A 196 12.69 -8.08 10.68
CA GLU A 196 12.84 -6.68 10.25
C GLU A 196 11.55 -5.93 10.56
N GLU A 197 11.67 -4.61 10.70
CA GLU A 197 10.50 -3.76 10.76
C GLU A 197 9.74 -4.01 9.47
N LYS A 198 8.44 -4.29 9.57
CA LYS A 198 7.57 -3.88 8.46
C LYS A 198 7.43 -2.36 8.54
N LEU A 199 8.55 -1.63 8.49
CA LEU A 199 8.55 -0.26 8.01
C LEU A 199 7.87 -0.41 6.68
N ALA A 200 6.71 0.25 6.58
CA ALA A 200 6.02 0.58 5.36
C ALA A 200 6.73 -0.01 4.15
N VAL A 201 6.48 -1.30 3.93
CA VAL A 201 7.36 -2.18 3.16
C VAL A 201 7.68 -1.45 1.88
N ASP A 202 8.97 -1.12 1.68
CA ASP A 202 9.50 -0.49 0.48
C ASP A 202 8.69 -1.06 -0.69
N LEU A 203 7.87 -0.23 -1.36
CA LEU A 203 6.83 -0.74 -2.28
C LEU A 203 7.48 -1.70 -3.31
N VAL A 204 8.75 -1.44 -3.61
CA VAL A 204 9.72 -2.26 -4.34
C VAL A 204 9.92 -3.67 -3.75
N SER A 205 10.17 -3.81 -2.46
CA SER A 205 10.33 -5.11 -1.78
C SER A 205 9.03 -5.94 -1.76
N MET A 206 7.85 -5.31 -1.62
CA MET A 206 6.54 -5.96 -1.77
C MET A 206 6.35 -6.55 -3.17
N LEU A 207 6.80 -5.83 -4.21
CA LEU A 207 6.72 -6.27 -5.61
C LEU A 207 7.74 -7.36 -5.93
N ASN A 208 8.96 -7.28 -5.41
CA ASN A 208 10.02 -8.26 -5.62
C ASN A 208 9.68 -9.66 -5.07
N VAL A 209 8.83 -9.76 -4.02
CA VAL A 209 8.33 -11.05 -3.51
C VAL A 209 7.48 -11.79 -4.56
N SER A 210 6.78 -11.07 -5.45
CA SER A 210 6.03 -11.69 -6.55
C SER A 210 6.92 -12.19 -7.69
N SER A 211 8.13 -11.63 -7.83
CA SER A 211 9.13 -12.05 -8.85
C SER A 211 9.99 -13.25 -8.43
N LYS A 212 10.01 -13.67 -7.15
CA LYS A 212 10.74 -14.87 -6.70
C LYS A 212 10.23 -16.21 -7.29
N GLY A 213 9.18 -16.18 -8.12
CA GLY A 213 8.76 -17.31 -8.95
C GLY A 213 9.31 -17.33 -10.39
N SER A 214 10.20 -16.40 -10.77
CA SER A 214 10.72 -16.28 -12.15
C SER A 214 12.21 -15.93 -12.24
N ASN A 215 13.02 -16.22 -11.21
CA ASN A 215 14.47 -16.16 -11.33
C ASN A 215 15.01 -17.58 -11.42
N ASN A 216 15.01 -18.12 -12.63
CA ASN A 216 15.98 -19.14 -13.01
C ASN A 216 16.55 -18.77 -14.39
N VAL A 217 17.87 -18.62 -14.39
CA VAL A 217 18.77 -18.57 -15.55
C VAL A 217 18.89 -17.22 -16.27
N LEU A 218 19.81 -16.39 -15.79
CA LEU A 218 20.86 -15.83 -16.65
C LEU A 218 22.10 -15.58 -15.79
N GLY A 219 22.89 -16.63 -15.61
CA GLY A 219 24.26 -16.50 -15.11
C GLY A 219 25.11 -15.90 -16.22
N ILE A 220 25.52 -14.64 -16.05
CA ILE A 220 26.56 -14.04 -16.88
C ILE A 220 27.87 -14.34 -16.15
N ARG A 221 28.66 -15.24 -16.74
CA ARG A 221 30.06 -15.43 -16.40
C ARG A 221 30.83 -14.23 -16.94
N ASP A 222 31.61 -13.61 -16.08
CA ASP A 222 32.58 -12.57 -16.43
C ASP A 222 33.57 -13.11 -17.47
N THR A 223 33.68 -12.41 -18.60
CA THR A 223 34.90 -12.39 -19.41
C THR A 223 35.01 -11.04 -20.13
N HIS A 224 36.22 -10.49 -20.09
CA HIS A 224 36.66 -9.17 -20.51
C HIS A 224 36.22 -8.76 -21.93
N SER A 225 35.67 -7.55 -22.08
CA SER A 225 35.91 -6.66 -23.23
C SER A 225 35.19 -5.32 -22.99
N GLY A 226 35.87 -4.21 -23.30
CA GLY A 226 35.33 -2.86 -23.15
C GLY A 226 33.97 -2.69 -23.82
N MET A 227 32.98 -2.26 -23.04
CA MET A 227 31.64 -1.96 -23.54
C MET A 227 31.19 -0.59 -23.03
N ILE A 228 30.89 0.26 -24.01
CA ILE A 228 30.13 1.50 -23.94
C ILE A 228 29.03 1.38 -22.87
N TYR A 229 28.99 2.30 -21.90
CA TYR A 229 27.86 2.45 -20.98
C TYR A 229 26.60 2.73 -21.80
N ARG A 230 25.90 1.67 -22.20
CA ARG A 230 24.57 1.77 -22.79
C ARG A 230 23.69 2.30 -21.68
N GLN A 231 23.45 3.62 -21.65
CA GLN A 231 22.48 4.22 -20.77
C GLN A 231 21.17 3.47 -21.01
N GLN A 232 20.80 2.61 -20.05
CA GLN A 232 19.54 1.90 -20.06
C GLN A 232 18.47 2.99 -20.03
N LYS A 233 17.82 3.24 -21.17
CA LYS A 233 16.74 4.23 -21.27
C LYS A 233 15.66 3.82 -20.27
N LYS A 234 15.31 4.74 -19.37
CA LYS A 234 14.22 4.51 -18.41
C LYS A 234 12.95 4.12 -19.18
N PRO A 235 12.19 3.11 -18.74
CA PRO A 235 10.94 2.75 -19.39
C PRO A 235 9.98 3.94 -19.28
N ARG A 236 9.44 4.39 -20.42
CA ARG A 236 8.45 5.49 -20.47
C ARG A 236 7.05 4.90 -20.39
N VAL A 237 6.26 5.35 -19.43
CA VAL A 237 4.91 4.81 -19.17
C VAL A 237 3.91 5.96 -19.11
N ALA A 238 2.84 5.87 -19.90
CA ALA A 238 1.70 6.78 -19.78
C ALA A 238 0.63 6.15 -18.89
N VAL A 239 0.19 6.87 -17.86
CA VAL A 239 -0.93 6.48 -16.98
C VAL A 239 -2.10 7.39 -17.29
N ILE A 240 -3.25 6.79 -17.60
CA ILE A 240 -4.48 7.53 -17.95
C ILE A 240 -5.43 7.44 -16.77
N GLY A 241 -5.80 8.61 -16.24
CA GLY A 241 -6.63 8.80 -15.06
C GLY A 241 -5.81 9.06 -13.81
N SER A 242 -6.07 10.19 -13.15
CA SER A 242 -5.51 10.63 -11.87
C SER A 242 -6.37 10.21 -10.66
N GLY A 243 -7.19 9.17 -10.82
CA GLY A 243 -7.87 8.55 -9.68
C GLY A 243 -6.90 7.80 -8.75
N PRO A 244 -7.37 7.24 -7.63
CA PRO A 244 -6.52 6.55 -6.66
C PRO A 244 -5.66 5.43 -7.27
N SER A 245 -6.20 4.71 -8.25
CA SER A 245 -5.46 3.67 -8.96
C SER A 245 -4.33 4.21 -9.84
N GLY A 246 -4.58 5.32 -10.54
CA GLY A 246 -3.59 5.91 -11.45
C GLY A 246 -2.51 6.67 -10.71
N LEU A 247 -2.87 7.37 -9.63
CA LEU A 247 -1.90 7.98 -8.72
C LEU A 247 -1.01 6.92 -8.06
N PHE A 248 -1.59 5.84 -7.53
CA PHE A 248 -0.81 4.74 -6.94
C PHE A 248 0.10 4.06 -7.98
N ALA A 249 -0.41 3.79 -9.18
CA ALA A 249 0.39 3.21 -10.26
C ALA A 249 1.55 4.14 -10.65
N SER A 250 1.31 5.44 -10.75
CA SER A 250 2.33 6.43 -11.12
C SER A 250 3.42 6.53 -10.07
N LEU A 251 3.05 6.55 -8.79
CA LEU A 251 4.00 6.54 -7.67
C LEU A 251 4.90 5.30 -7.74
N VAL A 252 4.28 4.11 -7.80
CA VAL A 252 5.01 2.83 -7.82
C VAL A 252 5.93 2.73 -9.04
N LEU A 253 5.45 3.13 -10.22
CA LEU A 253 6.26 3.12 -11.44
C LEU A 253 7.43 4.11 -11.35
N GLY A 254 7.21 5.29 -10.77
CA GLY A 254 8.25 6.28 -10.53
C GLY A 254 9.34 5.79 -9.57
N GLU A 255 8.96 5.15 -8.47
CA GLU A 255 9.89 4.53 -7.51
C GLU A 255 10.71 3.39 -8.13
N LEU A 256 10.12 2.65 -9.08
CA LEU A 256 10.82 1.63 -9.86
C LEU A 256 11.73 2.22 -10.97
N GLY A 257 11.82 3.55 -11.07
CA GLY A 257 12.70 4.25 -12.00
C GLY A 257 12.12 4.44 -13.41
N ALA A 258 10.82 4.26 -13.60
CA ALA A 258 10.14 4.57 -14.86
C ALA A 258 9.92 6.09 -15.02
N GLU A 259 9.94 6.56 -16.26
CA GLU A 259 9.50 7.91 -16.62
C GLU A 259 7.99 7.88 -16.85
N VAL A 260 7.22 8.36 -15.88
CA VAL A 260 5.75 8.28 -15.91
C VAL A 260 5.14 9.60 -16.38
N THR A 261 4.23 9.54 -17.35
CA THR A 261 3.37 10.66 -17.74
C THR A 261 1.93 10.37 -17.31
N LEU A 262 1.42 11.12 -16.34
CA LEU A 262 0.04 11.00 -15.86
C LEU A 262 -0.86 11.97 -16.63
N LEU A 263 -1.96 11.46 -17.18
CA LEU A 263 -2.94 12.22 -17.96
C LEU A 263 -4.32 12.11 -17.33
N GLU A 264 -4.98 13.24 -17.07
CA GLU A 264 -6.36 13.30 -16.59
C GLU A 264 -7.20 14.09 -17.59
N ARG A 265 -8.46 13.66 -17.79
CA ARG A 265 -9.38 14.35 -18.72
C ARG A 265 -10.02 15.57 -18.09
N GLY A 266 -10.27 15.53 -16.78
CA GLY A 266 -10.95 16.61 -16.07
C GLY A 266 -10.01 17.67 -15.51
N GLN A 267 -10.58 18.54 -14.70
CA GLN A 267 -9.92 19.73 -14.15
C GLN A 267 -9.15 19.42 -12.85
N PRO A 268 -8.17 20.29 -12.48
CA PRO A 268 -7.52 20.25 -11.17
C PRO A 268 -8.54 20.43 -10.03
N VAL A 269 -8.20 19.95 -8.84
CA VAL A 269 -9.14 19.80 -7.72
C VAL A 269 -9.84 21.11 -7.32
N GLU A 270 -9.14 22.25 -7.37
CA GLU A 270 -9.69 23.55 -6.99
C GLU A 270 -10.71 24.05 -8.00
N GLN A 271 -10.43 23.88 -9.30
CA GLN A 271 -11.37 24.25 -10.36
C GLN A 271 -12.57 23.31 -10.39
N ARG A 272 -12.31 22.00 -10.23
CA ARG A 272 -13.35 20.98 -10.13
C ARG A 272 -14.29 21.20 -8.95
N GLY A 273 -13.78 21.69 -7.82
CA GLY A 273 -14.61 22.07 -6.67
C GLY A 273 -15.63 23.16 -7.00
N ARG A 274 -15.26 24.14 -7.82
CA ARG A 274 -16.19 25.19 -8.28
C ARG A 274 -17.27 24.64 -9.20
N ASP A 275 -16.90 23.76 -10.12
CA ASP A 275 -17.85 23.11 -11.05
C ASP A 275 -18.85 22.21 -10.30
N ILE A 276 -18.38 21.47 -9.31
CA ILE A 276 -19.24 20.66 -8.43
C ILE A 276 -20.17 21.53 -7.58
N GLY A 277 -19.67 22.66 -7.05
CA GLY A 277 -20.49 23.64 -6.35
C GLY A 277 -21.59 24.22 -7.25
N ALA A 278 -21.26 24.56 -8.50
CA ALA A 278 -22.24 25.03 -9.49
C ALA A 278 -23.27 23.95 -9.83
N LEU A 279 -22.86 22.69 -9.91
CA LEU A 279 -23.79 21.56 -10.08
C LEU A 279 -24.72 21.41 -8.87
N ALA A 280 -24.20 21.50 -7.65
CA ALA A 280 -24.98 21.33 -6.43
C ALA A 280 -26.03 22.44 -6.23
N VAL A 281 -25.63 23.70 -6.45
CA VAL A 281 -26.47 24.88 -6.18
C VAL A 281 -27.30 25.29 -7.40
N ARG A 282 -26.68 25.36 -8.58
CA ARG A 282 -27.27 25.93 -9.80
C ARG A 282 -27.74 24.87 -10.80
N ARG A 283 -27.51 23.58 -10.52
CA ARG A 283 -27.83 22.46 -11.43
C ARG A 283 -27.14 22.54 -12.79
N ILE A 284 -25.99 23.22 -12.86
CA ILE A 284 -25.18 23.33 -14.06
C ILE A 284 -24.13 22.20 -14.05
N LEU A 285 -24.22 21.28 -15.00
CA LEU A 285 -23.28 20.17 -15.13
C LEU A 285 -22.18 20.50 -16.14
N GLN A 286 -20.92 20.41 -15.71
CA GLN A 286 -19.78 20.38 -16.61
C GLN A 286 -19.44 18.92 -16.98
N PRO A 287 -19.55 18.51 -18.27
CA PRO A 287 -19.35 17.11 -18.67
C PRO A 287 -17.95 16.56 -18.38
N GLU A 288 -16.93 17.42 -18.42
CA GLU A 288 -15.53 17.05 -18.20
C GLU A 288 -15.05 17.31 -16.76
N SER A 289 -15.85 17.95 -15.92
CA SER A 289 -15.49 18.35 -14.55
C SER A 289 -16.67 18.12 -13.60
N ASN A 290 -16.73 16.93 -13.02
CA ASN A 290 -17.87 16.48 -12.21
C ASN A 290 -17.44 15.47 -11.15
N PHE A 291 -18.39 14.85 -10.46
CA PHE A 291 -18.10 13.85 -9.43
C PHE A 291 -17.27 12.66 -9.92
N CYS A 292 -17.28 12.33 -11.20
CA CYS A 292 -16.53 11.20 -11.76
C CYS A 292 -15.17 11.60 -12.34
N PHE A 293 -15.06 12.77 -12.98
CA PHE A 293 -13.91 13.16 -13.79
C PHE A 293 -13.15 14.37 -13.25
N GLY A 294 -11.82 14.31 -13.35
CA GLY A 294 -10.87 15.30 -12.86
C GLY A 294 -9.97 14.76 -11.76
N GLU A 295 -9.16 15.64 -11.18
CA GLU A 295 -8.09 15.26 -10.26
C GLU A 295 -8.59 14.45 -9.05
N GLY A 296 -7.93 13.32 -8.77
CA GLY A 296 -8.31 12.37 -7.72
C GLY A 296 -9.52 11.48 -8.08
N GLY A 297 -10.08 11.64 -9.28
CA GLY A 297 -11.17 10.83 -9.82
C GLY A 297 -12.42 10.83 -8.93
N ALA A 298 -13.15 9.71 -8.88
CA ALA A 298 -14.36 9.60 -8.05
C ALA A 298 -14.07 9.57 -6.52
N GLY A 299 -12.81 9.41 -6.11
CA GLY A 299 -12.43 9.33 -4.69
C GLY A 299 -12.50 10.67 -3.96
N THR A 300 -12.23 11.78 -4.66
CA THR A 300 -12.05 13.12 -4.08
C THR A 300 -13.27 13.65 -3.33
N TRP A 301 -14.48 13.38 -3.83
CA TRP A 301 -15.75 13.78 -3.18
C TRP A 301 -16.47 12.60 -2.51
N SER A 302 -15.72 11.60 -2.08
CA SER A 302 -16.24 10.47 -1.30
C SER A 302 -15.94 10.65 0.19
N ASP A 303 -16.58 9.87 1.06
CA ASP A 303 -16.29 9.80 2.50
C ASP A 303 -14.90 9.18 2.82
N GLY A 304 -14.05 8.94 1.80
CA GLY A 304 -12.69 8.43 1.98
C GLY A 304 -12.60 7.00 2.56
N LYS A 305 -13.72 6.27 2.61
CA LYS A 305 -13.77 4.94 3.22
C LYS A 305 -12.96 3.93 2.41
N LEU A 306 -11.91 3.38 3.01
CA LEU A 306 -11.13 2.29 2.43
C LEU A 306 -11.77 0.94 2.68
N MET A 307 -12.38 0.40 1.63
CA MET A 307 -12.93 -0.94 1.63
C MET A 307 -11.94 -1.92 1.03
N THR A 308 -11.51 -2.92 1.80
CA THR A 308 -10.67 -4.00 1.30
C THR A 308 -11.52 -5.26 1.16
N ARG A 309 -11.67 -5.77 -0.07
CA ARG A 309 -12.35 -7.05 -0.33
C ARG A 309 -11.56 -8.27 0.17
N ILE A 310 -10.38 -8.03 0.76
CA ILE A 310 -9.47 -9.03 1.29
C ILE A 310 -9.78 -9.15 2.78
N GLY A 311 -10.37 -10.27 3.21
CA GLY A 311 -10.71 -10.53 4.62
C GLY A 311 -9.51 -10.68 5.57
N LYS A 312 -8.31 -10.25 5.14
CA LYS A 312 -7.06 -10.25 5.90
C LYS A 312 -6.32 -8.95 5.59
N ASN A 313 -5.80 -8.32 6.64
CA ASN A 313 -4.87 -7.18 6.51
C ASN A 313 -3.57 -7.71 5.89
N THR A 314 -3.55 -7.77 4.56
CA THR A 314 -2.43 -8.24 3.75
C THR A 314 -1.53 -7.05 3.44
N ASP A 315 -0.31 -7.32 2.99
CA ASP A 315 0.68 -6.27 2.74
C ASP A 315 0.14 -5.23 1.73
N GLY A 316 -0.69 -5.64 0.75
CA GLY A 316 -1.36 -4.71 -0.17
C GLY A 316 -2.33 -3.72 0.49
N VAL A 317 -2.95 -4.06 1.63
CA VAL A 317 -3.78 -3.10 2.38
C VAL A 317 -2.92 -2.05 3.08
N GLN A 318 -1.75 -2.48 3.58
CA GLN A 318 -0.80 -1.57 4.20
C GLN A 318 -0.19 -0.63 3.16
N ALA A 319 0.14 -1.13 1.96
CA ALA A 319 0.60 -0.32 0.84
C ALA A 319 -0.34 0.85 0.53
N VAL A 320 -1.64 0.58 0.47
CA VAL A 320 -2.66 1.62 0.22
C VAL A 320 -2.73 2.62 1.38
N ARG A 321 -2.61 2.16 2.63
CA ARG A 321 -2.58 3.06 3.79
C ARG A 321 -1.39 4.01 3.74
N ILE A 322 -0.20 3.47 3.45
CA ILE A 322 1.04 4.24 3.32
C ILE A 322 0.91 5.28 2.21
N PHE A 323 0.41 4.86 1.05
CA PHE A 323 0.16 5.74 -0.09
C PHE A 323 -0.68 6.97 0.28
N LEU A 324 -1.74 6.79 1.08
CA LEU A 324 -2.56 7.91 1.52
C LEU A 324 -1.80 8.82 2.48
N THR A 325 -1.02 8.26 3.40
CA THR A 325 -0.14 9.07 4.27
C THR A 325 0.84 9.90 3.44
N TYR A 326 1.37 9.35 2.34
CA TYR A 326 2.21 10.11 1.42
C TYR A 326 1.44 11.25 0.73
N ILE A 327 0.22 11.01 0.28
CA ILE A 327 -0.62 12.08 -0.31
C ILE A 327 -0.90 13.18 0.71
N ASP A 328 -1.29 12.82 1.94
CA ASP A 328 -1.62 13.81 2.98
C ASP A 328 -0.40 14.65 3.42
N LEU A 329 0.83 14.18 3.19
CA LEU A 329 2.07 14.89 3.51
C LEU A 329 2.57 15.81 2.38
N PHE A 330 2.03 15.69 1.17
CA PHE A 330 2.34 16.59 0.07
C PHE A 330 1.15 17.54 -0.16
N PRO A 331 1.23 18.79 0.33
CA PRO A 331 0.15 19.77 0.21
C PRO A 331 -0.08 20.27 -1.22
#